data_AF-A0A178VZF0-F1
#
_entry.id   AF-A0A178VZF0-F1
#
_cell.length_a   1.000
_cell.length_b   1.000
_cell.length_c   1.000
_cell.angle_alpha   90.00
_cell.angle_beta   90.00
_cell.angle_gamma   90.00
#
_symmetry.space_group_name_H-M   'P 1'
#
loop_
_entity.id
_entity.type
_entity.pdbx_description
1 polymer ?
#
loop_
_entity_poly.entity_id
_entity_poly.type
_entity_poly.pdbx_seq_one_letter_code
_entity_poly.pdbx_strand_id
1 'polypeptide(L)'
;MKPSPFVISILTKLISIIPKWKIIPSQDIIEISYKEPEIRKQVRENPLCSKGRPRLKTAYELLRISNDLEKRLQEVSLPFLVLHGDDDKVTDKAVSQELYKVALSADKTLKLYPGMWHGLLTGETPENIEIVFADVISWLEKRSDYGNDRFESELKQRNDRLNFKK
;
A
#
# COMPACT_ATOMS: atom_id res chain seq x y z
N MET A 1 10.26 0.05 10.10
CA MET A 1 11.70 -0.06 10.46
C MET A 1 12.57 -0.29 9.23
N LYS A 2 13.65 0.49 9.05
CA LYS A 2 14.64 0.26 7.98
C LYS A 2 15.63 -0.84 8.38
N PRO A 3 16.01 -1.76 7.48
CA PRO A 3 17.04 -2.77 7.76
C PRO A 3 18.40 -2.13 8.06
N SER A 4 19.27 -2.85 8.79
CA SER A 4 20.63 -2.38 9.09
C SER A 4 21.39 -2.00 7.80
N PRO A 5 22.05 -0.83 7.75
CA PRO A 5 22.85 -0.41 6.59
C PRO A 5 23.91 -1.42 6.17
N PHE A 6 24.49 -2.13 7.15
CA PHE A 6 25.46 -3.19 6.89
C PHE A 6 24.84 -4.37 6.14
N VAL A 7 23.65 -4.82 6.55
CA VAL A 7 22.90 -5.89 5.89
C VAL A 7 22.53 -5.48 4.46
N ILE A 8 22.06 -4.23 4.28
CA ILE A 8 21.74 -3.70 2.95
C ILE A 8 22.97 -3.71 2.05
N SER A 9 24.14 -3.28 2.55
CA SER A 9 25.39 -3.25 1.77
C SER A 9 25.82 -4.65 1.29
N ILE A 10 25.83 -5.64 2.19
CA ILE A 10 26.16 -7.04 1.84
C ILE A 10 25.18 -7.57 0.80
N LEU A 11 23.89 -7.46 1.07
CA LEU A 11 22.84 -7.98 0.19
C LEU A 11 22.89 -7.32 -1.19
N THR A 12 23.19 -6.02 -1.25
CA THR A 12 23.31 -5.27 -2.52
C THR A 12 24.45 -5.81 -3.37
N LYS A 13 25.62 -6.11 -2.79
CA LYS A 13 26.75 -6.69 -3.53
C LYS A 13 26.44 -8.07 -4.10
N LEU A 14 25.62 -8.86 -3.41
CA LEU A 14 25.23 -10.20 -3.83
C LEU A 14 24.22 -10.22 -4.99
N ILE A 15 23.60 -9.08 -5.33
CA ILE A 15 22.56 -9.00 -6.36
C ILE A 15 23.06 -9.43 -7.74
N SER A 16 24.30 -9.10 -8.11
CA SER A 16 24.85 -9.45 -9.42
C SER A 16 25.10 -10.96 -9.58
N ILE A 17 25.24 -11.70 -8.48
CA ILE A 17 25.60 -13.12 -8.46
C ILE A 17 24.35 -13.98 -8.23
N ILE A 18 23.53 -13.64 -7.23
CA ILE A 18 22.39 -14.47 -6.77
C ILE A 18 21.05 -13.70 -6.70
N PRO A 19 20.63 -12.98 -7.76
CA PRO A 19 19.47 -12.09 -7.71
C PRO A 19 18.14 -12.81 -7.41
N LYS A 20 18.05 -14.10 -7.75
CA LYS A 20 16.83 -14.92 -7.62
C LYS A 20 16.72 -15.66 -6.29
N TRP A 21 17.75 -15.64 -5.45
CA TRP A 21 17.78 -16.40 -4.20
C TRP A 21 16.81 -15.81 -3.16
N LYS A 22 16.08 -16.67 -2.46
CA LYS A 22 15.08 -16.31 -1.43
C LYS A 22 15.71 -16.23 -0.04
N ILE A 23 16.77 -15.42 0.10
CA ILE A 23 17.60 -15.35 1.32
C ILE A 23 17.26 -14.19 2.26
N ILE A 24 16.30 -13.35 1.88
CA ILE A 24 15.93 -12.16 2.66
C ILE A 24 15.34 -12.61 4.00
N PRO A 25 15.91 -12.18 5.15
CA PRO A 25 15.29 -12.41 6.44
C PRO A 25 13.95 -11.70 6.48
N SER A 26 12.85 -12.45 6.60
CA SER A 26 11.50 -11.92 6.69
C SER A 26 10.72 -12.67 7.75
N GLN A 27 9.80 -11.97 8.42
CA GLN A 27 8.79 -12.58 9.28
C GLN A 27 7.75 -13.31 8.42
N ASP A 28 6.92 -14.13 9.05
CA ASP A 28 5.75 -14.67 8.39
C ASP A 28 4.70 -13.56 8.24
N ILE A 29 4.67 -12.94 7.06
CA ILE A 29 3.79 -11.81 6.77
C ILE A 29 2.32 -12.21 6.96
N ILE A 30 1.94 -13.46 6.69
CA ILE A 30 0.55 -13.90 6.84
C ILE A 30 0.13 -13.84 8.32
N GLU A 31 1.01 -14.26 9.24
CA GLU A 31 0.69 -14.25 10.67
C GLU A 31 0.53 -12.86 11.27
N ILE A 32 1.22 -11.85 10.70
CA ILE A 32 1.18 -10.48 11.22
C ILE A 32 0.28 -9.56 10.40
N SER A 33 -0.22 -10.00 9.24
CA SER A 33 -1.08 -9.17 8.38
C SER A 33 -2.56 -9.31 8.71
N TYR A 34 -3.00 -10.54 9.00
CA TYR A 34 -4.43 -10.86 9.16
C TYR A 34 -4.69 -11.21 10.63
N LYS A 35 -5.68 -10.59 11.24
CA LYS A 35 -6.05 -10.83 12.64
C LYS A 35 -6.82 -12.14 12.80
N GLU A 36 -7.72 -12.42 11.87
CA GLU A 36 -8.57 -13.61 11.89
C GLU A 36 -7.81 -14.89 11.44
N PRO A 37 -7.76 -15.95 12.27
CA PRO A 37 -7.06 -17.20 11.95
C PRO A 37 -7.57 -17.89 10.69
N GLU A 38 -8.89 -17.86 10.45
CA GLU A 38 -9.48 -18.52 9.29
C GLU A 38 -9.08 -17.83 7.98
N ILE A 39 -8.90 -16.51 8.00
CA ILE A 39 -8.37 -15.77 6.85
C ILE A 39 -6.91 -16.15 6.62
N ARG A 40 -6.09 -16.29 7.67
CA ARG A 40 -4.71 -16.79 7.51
C ARG A 40 -4.67 -18.16 6.86
N LYS A 41 -5.56 -19.07 7.27
CA LYS A 41 -5.69 -20.41 6.68
C LYS A 41 -6.03 -20.33 5.20
N GLN A 42 -7.05 -19.55 4.83
CA GLN A 42 -7.45 -19.34 3.43
C GLN A 42 -6.30 -18.78 2.58
N VAL A 43 -5.57 -17.78 3.10
CA VAL A 43 -4.42 -17.18 2.40
C VAL A 43 -3.27 -18.18 2.22
N ARG A 44 -3.03 -19.06 3.20
CA ARG A 44 -2.01 -20.13 3.08
C ARG A 44 -2.40 -21.21 2.07
N GLU A 45 -3.68 -21.56 2.01
CA GLU A 45 -4.22 -22.55 1.09
C GLU A 45 -4.27 -22.02 -0.35
N ASN A 46 -4.36 -20.70 -0.54
CA ASN A 46 -4.40 -20.08 -1.86
C ASN A 46 -3.14 -20.42 -2.72
N PRO A 47 -3.30 -21.15 -3.85
CA PRO A 47 -2.18 -21.51 -4.72
C PRO A 47 -1.58 -20.32 -5.48
N LEU A 48 -2.30 -19.20 -5.56
CA LEU A 48 -1.84 -17.96 -6.21
C LEU A 48 -1.02 -17.08 -5.26
N CYS A 49 -1.03 -17.37 -3.95
CA CYS A 49 -0.24 -16.61 -2.99
C CYS A 49 1.23 -17.05 -3.05
N SER A 50 2.15 -16.09 -3.23
CA SER A 50 3.58 -16.39 -3.25
C SER A 50 4.06 -16.83 -1.88
N LYS A 51 4.55 -18.09 -1.79
CA LYS A 51 5.02 -18.68 -0.55
C LYS A 51 6.52 -18.48 -0.32
N GLY A 52 6.87 -18.23 0.94
CA GLY A 52 8.23 -18.10 1.44
C GLY A 52 8.85 -16.70 1.25
N ARG A 53 10.16 -16.63 1.43
CA ARG A 53 10.92 -15.36 1.42
C ARG A 53 10.94 -14.71 0.04
N PRO A 54 10.97 -13.36 -0.04
CA PRO A 54 11.12 -12.66 -1.31
C PRO A 54 12.50 -12.92 -1.93
N ARG A 55 12.58 -12.83 -3.25
CA ARG A 55 13.86 -12.91 -3.97
C ARG A 55 14.71 -11.68 -3.65
N LEU A 56 16.03 -11.87 -3.58
CA LEU A 56 16.99 -10.82 -3.24
C LEU A 56 16.80 -9.55 -4.09
N LYS A 57 16.74 -9.68 -5.42
CA LYS A 57 16.54 -8.53 -6.31
C LYS A 57 15.21 -7.85 -6.08
N THR A 58 14.13 -8.60 -5.82
CA THR A 58 12.81 -8.03 -5.53
C THR A 58 12.83 -7.19 -4.26
N ALA A 59 13.40 -7.71 -3.17
CA ALA A 59 13.51 -6.95 -1.92
C ALA A 59 14.38 -5.70 -2.07
N TYR A 60 15.46 -5.78 -2.85
CA TYR A 60 16.29 -4.62 -3.15
C TYR A 60 15.52 -3.54 -3.94
N GLU A 61 14.77 -3.93 -4.98
CA GLU A 61 13.98 -2.96 -5.76
C GLU A 61 12.88 -2.33 -4.92
N LEU A 62 12.22 -3.10 -4.04
CA LEU A 62 11.26 -2.58 -3.06
C LEU A 62 11.91 -1.55 -2.13
N LEU A 63 13.09 -1.86 -1.57
CA LEU A 63 13.81 -0.91 -0.73
C LEU A 63 14.23 0.35 -1.50
N ARG A 64 14.72 0.18 -2.74
CA ARG A 64 15.16 1.29 -3.60
C ARG A 64 14.00 2.23 -3.88
N ILE A 65 12.85 1.71 -4.30
CA ILE A 65 11.70 2.54 -4.64
C ILE A 65 11.08 3.18 -3.40
N SER A 66 11.00 2.48 -2.27
CA SER A 66 10.49 3.08 -1.02
C SER A 66 11.35 4.27 -0.57
N ASN A 67 12.68 4.15 -0.65
CA ASN A 67 13.59 5.26 -0.32
C ASN A 67 13.51 6.44 -1.31
N ASP A 68 13.19 6.17 -2.58
CA ASP A 68 12.96 7.22 -3.58
C ASP A 68 11.66 7.96 -3.30
N LEU A 69 10.56 7.22 -3.07
CA LEU A 69 9.23 7.76 -2.80
C LEU A 69 9.19 8.58 -1.50
N GLU A 70 9.89 8.14 -0.45
CA GLU A 70 9.96 8.85 0.84
C GLU A 70 10.50 10.29 0.69
N LYS A 71 11.36 10.55 -0.30
CA LYS A 71 11.91 11.90 -0.58
C LYS A 71 10.96 12.80 -1.39
N ARG A 72 9.88 12.22 -1.90
CA ARG A 72 9.00 12.80 -2.92
C ARG A 72 7.54 12.81 -2.47
N LEU A 73 7.25 12.51 -1.20
CA LEU A 73 5.88 12.49 -0.66
C LEU A 73 5.17 13.83 -0.85
N GLN A 74 5.91 14.95 -0.77
CA GLN A 74 5.40 16.28 -1.04
C GLN A 74 4.88 16.46 -2.47
N GLU A 75 5.37 15.70 -3.45
CA GLU A 75 4.91 15.80 -4.84
C GLU A 75 3.48 15.29 -5.04
N VAL A 76 2.91 14.58 -4.06
CA VAL A 76 1.54 14.04 -4.14
C VAL A 76 0.53 15.18 -4.04
N SER A 77 -0.09 15.53 -5.17
CA SER A 77 -1.06 16.63 -5.28
C SER A 77 -2.50 16.19 -5.56
N LEU A 78 -2.73 14.92 -5.91
CA LEU A 78 -4.07 14.39 -6.18
C LEU A 78 -4.87 14.20 -4.88
N PRO A 79 -6.21 14.28 -4.92
CA PRO A 79 -7.04 13.89 -3.78
C PRO A 79 -6.77 12.44 -3.35
N PHE A 80 -6.66 12.18 -2.05
CA PHE A 80 -6.41 10.82 -1.57
C PHE A 80 -6.99 10.51 -0.18
N LEU A 81 -7.23 9.22 0.05
CA LEU A 81 -7.60 8.62 1.33
C LEU A 81 -6.53 7.63 1.75
N VAL A 82 -5.99 7.80 2.96
CA VAL A 82 -5.11 6.83 3.62
C VAL A 82 -5.87 6.16 4.75
N LEU A 83 -5.94 4.83 4.68
CA LEU A 83 -6.52 3.96 5.71
C LEU A 83 -5.39 3.10 6.27
N HIS A 84 -5.24 3.07 7.60
CA HIS A 84 -4.13 2.34 8.21
C HIS A 84 -4.54 1.74 9.57
N GLY A 85 -4.23 0.47 9.80
CA GLY A 85 -4.49 -0.20 11.09
C GLY A 85 -3.51 0.28 12.16
N ASP A 86 -4.00 0.71 13.31
CA ASP A 86 -3.14 1.33 14.32
C ASP A 86 -2.10 0.34 14.92
N ASP A 87 -2.39 -0.96 14.82
CA ASP A 87 -1.54 -2.08 15.24
C ASP A 87 -0.91 -2.83 14.04
N ASP A 88 -0.84 -2.21 12.85
CA ASP A 88 -0.15 -2.78 11.69
C ASP A 88 1.34 -3.03 12.01
N LYS A 89 1.77 -4.30 11.86
CA LYS A 89 3.15 -4.75 12.08
C LYS A 89 3.94 -4.92 10.77
N VAL A 90 3.26 -4.82 9.63
CA VAL A 90 3.82 -4.97 8.28
C VAL A 90 4.29 -3.61 7.77
N THR A 91 3.45 -2.58 7.89
CA THR A 91 3.79 -1.21 7.48
C THR A 91 3.68 -0.24 8.63
N ASP A 92 4.53 0.80 8.64
CA ASP A 92 4.64 1.74 9.75
C ASP A 92 3.70 2.93 9.53
N LYS A 93 2.73 3.11 10.45
CA LYS A 93 1.76 4.22 10.40
C LYS A 93 2.41 5.61 10.40
N ALA A 94 3.64 5.74 10.90
CA ALA A 94 4.39 6.99 10.84
C ALA A 94 4.60 7.47 9.39
N VAL A 95 4.75 6.55 8.43
CA VAL A 95 4.89 6.90 7.01
C VAL A 95 3.57 7.41 6.43
N SER A 96 2.44 6.80 6.80
CA SER A 96 1.11 7.30 6.44
C SER A 96 0.83 8.69 7.01
N GLN A 97 1.24 8.92 8.26
CA GLN A 97 1.15 10.22 8.92
C GLN A 97 2.03 11.27 8.23
N GLU A 98 3.26 10.91 7.86
CA GLU A 98 4.16 11.82 7.16
C GLU A 98 3.64 12.18 5.77
N LEU A 99 3.16 11.20 4.99
CA LEU A 99 2.51 11.46 3.70
C LEU A 99 1.35 12.45 3.86
N TYR A 100 0.46 12.21 4.83
CA TYR A 100 -0.65 13.12 5.11
C TYR A 100 -0.16 14.53 5.46
N LYS A 101 0.92 14.65 6.23
CA LYS A 101 1.49 15.94 6.63
C LYS A 101 2.10 16.70 5.46
N VAL A 102 2.96 16.06 4.66
CA VAL A 102 3.81 16.78 3.68
C VAL A 102 3.25 16.84 2.27
N ALA A 103 2.30 15.99 1.90
CA ALA A 103 1.71 16.00 0.55
C ALA A 103 1.11 17.37 0.19
N LEU A 104 1.31 17.83 -1.05
CA LEU A 104 0.73 19.07 -1.57
C LEU A 104 -0.79 19.00 -1.79
N SER A 105 -1.39 17.81 -1.75
CA SER A 105 -2.83 17.63 -1.93
C SER A 105 -3.64 18.49 -0.94
N ALA A 106 -4.55 19.30 -1.49
CA ALA A 106 -5.49 20.09 -0.71
C ALA A 106 -6.64 19.23 -0.15
N ASP A 107 -6.88 18.07 -0.78
CA ASP A 107 -7.95 17.15 -0.41
C ASP A 107 -7.36 15.79 0.00
N LYS A 108 -7.01 15.67 1.27
CA LYS A 108 -6.37 14.48 1.82
C LYS A 108 -7.02 14.10 3.13
N THR A 109 -7.21 12.80 3.34
CA THR A 109 -7.78 12.24 4.56
C THR A 109 -6.91 11.09 5.04
N LEU A 110 -6.64 11.04 6.35
CA LEU A 110 -5.98 9.93 7.02
C LEU A 110 -6.91 9.39 8.11
N LYS A 111 -7.16 8.08 8.10
CA LYS A 111 -7.89 7.39 9.15
C LYS A 111 -7.05 6.23 9.71
N LEU A 112 -6.77 6.32 11.01
CA LEU A 112 -6.16 5.24 11.77
C LEU A 112 -7.25 4.45 12.49
N TYR A 113 -7.19 3.12 12.41
CA TYR A 113 -8.16 2.24 13.03
C TYR A 113 -7.57 1.54 14.26
N PRO A 114 -7.95 1.96 15.50
CA PRO A 114 -7.41 1.40 16.73
C PRO A 114 -7.55 -0.13 16.79
N GLY A 115 -6.46 -0.82 17.12
CA GLY A 115 -6.46 -2.27 17.30
C GLY A 115 -6.58 -3.10 16.01
N MET A 116 -6.72 -2.47 14.84
CA MET A 116 -6.75 -3.16 13.54
C MET A 116 -5.33 -3.34 13.00
N TRP A 117 -5.12 -4.41 12.23
CA TRP A 117 -3.85 -4.85 11.66
C TRP A 117 -3.73 -4.41 10.18
N HIS A 118 -2.80 -5.03 9.45
CA HIS A 118 -2.50 -4.69 8.05
C HIS A 118 -3.68 -4.94 7.09
N GLY A 119 -4.36 -6.07 7.23
CA GLY A 119 -5.39 -6.54 6.30
C GLY A 119 -6.75 -5.88 6.50
N LEU A 120 -6.86 -4.54 6.50
CA LEU A 120 -8.09 -3.83 6.85
C LEU A 120 -9.36 -4.28 6.11
N LEU A 121 -9.24 -4.70 4.85
CA LEU A 121 -10.39 -5.05 4.00
C LEU A 121 -10.79 -6.53 4.06
N THR A 122 -9.95 -7.40 4.61
CA THR A 122 -10.15 -8.86 4.52
C THR A 122 -9.67 -9.66 5.73
N GLY A 123 -8.81 -9.08 6.57
CA GLY A 123 -8.12 -9.73 7.68
C GLY A 123 -8.60 -9.32 9.06
N GLU A 124 -9.61 -8.46 9.15
CA GLU A 124 -10.22 -8.01 10.40
C GLU A 124 -11.54 -8.74 10.67
N THR A 125 -12.18 -8.45 11.81
CA THR A 125 -13.53 -8.96 12.07
C THR A 125 -14.52 -8.40 11.03
N PRO A 126 -15.65 -9.09 10.77
CA PRO A 126 -16.66 -8.61 9.82
C PRO A 126 -17.11 -7.17 10.09
N GLU A 127 -17.32 -6.82 11.35
CA GLU A 127 -17.77 -5.49 11.77
C GLU A 127 -16.70 -4.42 11.46
N ASN A 128 -15.43 -4.73 11.71
CA ASN A 128 -14.32 -3.83 11.39
C ASN A 128 -14.19 -3.63 9.88
N ILE A 129 -14.34 -4.71 9.10
CA ILE A 129 -14.31 -4.65 7.63
C ILE A 129 -15.43 -3.77 7.09
N GLU A 130 -16.66 -3.91 7.61
CA GLU A 130 -17.80 -3.09 7.22
C GLU A 130 -17.56 -1.60 7.48
N ILE A 131 -16.96 -1.24 8.62
CA ILE A 131 -16.58 0.15 8.92
C ILE A 131 -15.60 0.69 7.87
N VAL A 132 -14.54 -0.08 7.54
CA VAL A 132 -13.53 0.34 6.56
C VAL A 132 -14.17 0.53 5.19
N PHE A 133 -15.04 -0.39 4.74
CA PHE A 133 -15.75 -0.25 3.47
C PHE A 133 -16.69 0.96 3.46
N ALA A 134 -17.45 1.18 4.53
CA ALA A 134 -18.34 2.34 4.63
C ALA A 134 -17.57 3.66 4.53
N ASP A 135 -16.38 3.75 5.14
CA ASP A 135 -15.51 4.93 5.02
C ASP A 135 -15.01 5.16 3.59
N VAL A 136 -14.60 4.09 2.89
CA VAL A 136 -14.17 4.17 1.48
C VAL A 136 -15.32 4.67 0.61
N ILE A 137 -16.50 4.06 0.75
CA ILE A 137 -17.68 4.40 -0.04
C ILE A 137 -18.09 5.85 0.23
N SER A 138 -18.21 6.25 1.50
CA SER A 138 -18.58 7.63 1.86
C SER A 138 -17.57 8.66 1.35
N TRP A 139 -16.27 8.33 1.34
CA TRP A 139 -15.24 9.21 0.80
C TRP A 139 -15.36 9.37 -0.72
N LEU A 140 -15.69 8.29 -1.43
CA LEU A 140 -15.92 8.32 -2.88
C LEU A 140 -17.20 9.07 -3.23
N GLU A 141 -18.32 8.80 -2.56
CA GLU A 141 -19.63 9.44 -2.79
C GLU A 141 -19.52 10.97 -2.71
N LYS A 142 -18.87 11.49 -1.65
CA LYS A 142 -18.65 12.93 -1.48
C LYS A 142 -17.91 13.61 -2.64
N ARG A 143 -17.19 12.84 -3.47
CA ARG A 143 -16.41 13.34 -4.60
C ARG A 143 -17.05 13.01 -5.95
N SER A 144 -17.95 12.02 -6.00
CA SER A 144 -18.77 11.76 -7.17
C SER A 144 -20.03 12.64 -7.22
N ASP A 145 -20.55 13.10 -6.07
CA ASP A 145 -21.80 13.88 -6.02
C ASP A 145 -21.70 15.27 -6.69
N TYR A 146 -20.48 15.77 -6.92
CA TYR A 146 -20.23 17.04 -7.63
C TYR A 146 -19.90 16.85 -9.11
N GLY A 147 -20.01 15.63 -9.64
CA GLY A 147 -19.86 15.34 -11.06
C GLY A 147 -20.91 16.08 -11.86
N ASN A 148 -20.56 17.23 -12.44
CA ASN A 148 -21.29 17.72 -13.61
C ASN A 148 -20.96 16.71 -14.71
N ASP A 149 -21.81 15.69 -14.90
CA ASP A 149 -21.63 14.55 -15.83
C ASP A 149 -21.10 14.98 -17.20
N ARG A 150 -21.47 16.20 -17.60
CA ARG A 150 -21.01 16.86 -18.81
C ARG A 150 -19.51 17.18 -18.81
N PHE A 151 -18.95 17.73 -17.74
CA PHE A 151 -17.53 18.09 -17.63
C PHE A 151 -16.63 16.85 -17.58
N GLU A 152 -17.03 15.81 -16.85
CA GLU A 152 -16.29 14.54 -16.84
C GLU A 152 -16.28 13.87 -18.21
N SER A 153 -17.44 13.86 -18.89
CA SER A 153 -17.55 13.33 -20.26
C SER A 153 -16.67 14.09 -21.24
N GLU A 154 -16.64 15.43 -21.16
CA GLU A 154 -15.79 16.28 -22.01
C GLU A 154 -14.30 16.08 -21.74
N LEU A 155 -13.88 15.95 -20.47
CA LEU A 155 -12.49 15.66 -20.08
C LEU A 155 -12.04 14.27 -20.53
N LYS A 156 -12.89 13.26 -20.34
CA LYS A 156 -12.64 11.88 -20.79
C LYS A 156 -12.49 11.83 -22.31
N GLN A 157 -13.41 12.46 -23.05
CA GLN A 157 -13.34 12.51 -24.51
C GLN A 157 -12.10 13.25 -25.03
N ARG A 158 -11.66 14.31 -24.33
CA ARG A 158 -10.44 15.04 -24.67
C ARG A 158 -9.18 14.19 -24.45
N ASN A 159 -9.09 13.50 -23.32
CA ASN A 159 -7.94 12.66 -22.99
C ASN A 159 -7.87 11.40 -23.88
N ASP A 160 -9.02 10.78 -24.18
CA ASP A 160 -9.08 9.62 -25.07
C ASP A 160 -8.67 9.97 -26.51
N ARG A 161 -9.02 11.18 -27.00
CA ARG A 161 -8.59 11.67 -28.32
C ARG A 161 -7.09 11.94 -28.43
N LEU A 162 -6.40 12.21 -27.33
CA LEU A 162 -4.94 12.39 -27.33
C LEU A 162 -4.18 11.06 -27.50
N ASN A 163 -4.84 9.91 -27.31
CA ASN A 163 -4.24 8.59 -27.44
C ASN A 163 -4.33 7.96 -28.85
N PHE A 164 -4.91 8.66 -29.84
CA PHE A 164 -5.08 8.13 -31.22
C PHE A 164 -4.24 8.83 -32.30
N LYS A 165 -3.27 9.67 -31.95
CA LYS A 165 -2.26 10.13 -32.91
C LYS A 165 -1.00 9.27 -32.81
N LYS A 166 -1.01 8.13 -33.49
CA LYS A 166 0.19 7.45 -33.99
C LYS A 166 0.19 7.54 -35.51
#